data_AF-A0A924PB38-F1
#
_entry.id   AF-A0A924PB38-F1
#
_cell.length_a   1.000
_cell.length_b   1.000
_cell.length_c   1.000
_cell.angle_alpha   90.00
_cell.angle_beta   90.00
_cell.angle_gamma   90.00
#
_symmetry.space_group_name_H-M   'P 1'
#
loop_
_entity.id
_entity.type
_entity.pdbx_description
1 polymer ?
#
loop_
_entity_poly.entity_id
_entity_poly.type
_entity_poly.pdbx_seq_one_letter_code
_entity_poly.pdbx_strand_id
1 'polypeptide(L)'
;MTQDLRLLNDSQLLTQYAETEIVKRASVLACECPSQLVLILARIREFQTYEQNCILKSEKDRETHEWLYDQAINLDQMLSATIIQLARLEGMVDSENRIVEHPVAN
;
A
#
# COMPACT_ATOMS: atom_id res chain seq x y z
N MET A 1 -20.77 5.97 3.08
CA MET A 1 -19.31 6.13 3.02
C MET A 1 -18.93 6.30 1.56
N THR A 2 -18.43 7.46 1.18
CA THR A 2 -17.93 7.70 -0.19
C THR A 2 -16.63 6.92 -0.34
N GLN A 3 -16.56 6.04 -1.35
CA GLN A 3 -15.34 5.28 -1.64
C GLN A 3 -14.27 6.26 -2.13
N ASP A 4 -13.08 6.27 -1.51
CA ASP A 4 -11.97 7.09 -2.00
C ASP A 4 -11.40 6.42 -3.26
N LEU A 5 -11.64 7.04 -4.42
CA LEU A 5 -11.19 6.54 -5.73
C LEU A 5 -9.78 7.04 -6.11
N ARG A 6 -9.07 7.71 -5.19
CA ARG A 6 -7.68 8.15 -5.41
C ARG A 6 -6.72 6.98 -5.24
N LEU A 7 -5.59 7.03 -5.94
CA LEU A 7 -4.52 6.03 -5.77
C LEU A 7 -3.86 6.11 -4.38
N LEU A 8 -3.57 7.33 -3.94
CA LEU A 8 -2.96 7.63 -2.67
C LEU A 8 -3.89 8.50 -1.82
N ASN A 9 -3.90 8.28 -0.52
CA ASN A 9 -4.55 9.18 0.43
C ASN A 9 -3.67 10.42 0.72
N ASP A 10 -4.14 11.29 1.61
CA ASP A 10 -3.45 12.54 1.95
C ASP A 10 -2.07 12.30 2.60
N SER A 11 -1.86 11.12 3.19
CA SER A 11 -0.58 10.68 3.78
C SER A 11 0.34 9.94 2.80
N GLN A 12 0.04 9.99 1.49
CA GLN A 12 0.78 9.29 0.43
C GLN A 12 0.77 7.75 0.58
N LEU A 13 -0.21 7.19 1.28
CA LEU A 13 -0.38 5.74 1.40
C LEU A 13 -1.35 5.23 0.34
N LEU A 14 -1.08 4.02 -0.16
CA LEU A 14 -1.93 3.35 -1.12
C LEU A 14 -3.34 3.15 -0.53
N THR A 15 -4.37 3.55 -1.27
CA THR A 15 -5.76 3.35 -0.84
C THR A 15 -6.22 1.92 -1.09
N GLN A 16 -7.24 1.49 -0.34
CA GLN A 16 -7.83 0.17 -0.55
C GLN A 16 -8.48 0.00 -1.93
N TYR A 17 -8.98 1.09 -2.52
CA TYR A 17 -9.42 1.11 -3.92
C TYR A 17 -8.26 0.76 -4.85
N ALA A 18 -7.11 1.44 -4.69
CA ALA A 18 -5.93 1.20 -5.51
C ALA A 18 -5.39 -0.23 -5.35
N GLU A 19 -5.32 -0.75 -4.13
CA GLU A 19 -4.94 -2.15 -3.86
C GLU A 19 -5.82 -3.13 -4.62
N THR A 20 -7.14 -2.95 -4.52
CA THR A 20 -8.12 -3.83 -5.17
C THR A 20 -7.95 -3.81 -6.68
N GLU A 21 -7.83 -2.61 -7.26
CA GLU A 21 -7.71 -2.42 -8.71
C GLU A 21 -6.37 -2.94 -9.26
N ILE A 22 -5.27 -2.78 -8.51
CA ILE A 22 -3.94 -3.28 -8.87
C ILE A 22 -3.91 -4.81 -8.81
N VAL A 23 -4.41 -5.43 -7.73
CA VAL A 23 -4.45 -6.90 -7.58
C VAL A 23 -5.34 -7.52 -8.66
N LYS A 24 -6.51 -6.92 -8.94
CA LYS A 24 -7.41 -7.40 -9.99
C LYS A 24 -6.72 -7.41 -11.35
N ARG A 25 -5.95 -6.38 -11.69
CA ARG A 25 -5.22 -6.29 -12.97
C ARG A 25 -3.98 -7.18 -13.00
N ALA A 26 -3.31 -7.37 -11.88
CA ALA A 26 -2.18 -8.28 -11.75
C ALA A 26 -2.56 -9.73 -12.11
N SER A 27 -3.80 -10.15 -11.88
CA SER A 27 -4.28 -11.48 -12.29
C SER A 27 -4.26 -11.74 -13.80
N VAL A 28 -4.15 -10.68 -14.61
CA VAL A 28 -4.05 -10.73 -16.07
C VAL A 28 -2.59 -10.64 -16.53
N LEU A 29 -1.67 -10.20 -15.66
CA LEU A 29 -0.25 -10.16 -15.96
C LEU A 29 0.42 -11.51 -15.77
N ALA A 30 1.56 -11.70 -16.43
CA ALA A 30 2.37 -12.90 -16.26
C ALA A 30 3.10 -12.95 -14.90
N CYS A 31 3.33 -11.80 -14.24
CA CYS A 31 3.96 -11.75 -12.90
C CYS A 31 2.94 -11.52 -11.78
N GLU A 32 3.04 -12.30 -10.70
CA GLU A 32 2.31 -12.06 -9.44
C GLU A 32 2.91 -10.93 -8.58
N CYS A 33 3.95 -10.24 -9.07
CA CYS A 33 4.71 -9.20 -8.39
C CYS A 33 3.80 -8.17 -7.68
N PRO A 34 2.75 -7.59 -8.33
CA PRO A 34 1.91 -6.59 -7.66
C PRO A 34 1.11 -7.18 -6.49
N SER A 35 0.59 -8.39 -6.63
CA SER A 35 -0.16 -9.08 -5.58
C SER A 35 0.70 -9.39 -4.36
N GLN A 36 1.95 -9.81 -4.59
CA GLN A 36 2.91 -10.08 -3.50
C GLN A 36 3.27 -8.79 -2.74
N LEU A 37 3.47 -7.67 -3.44
CA LEU A 37 3.75 -6.39 -2.79
C LEU A 37 2.55 -5.88 -1.96
N VAL A 38 1.32 -6.02 -2.47
CA VAL A 38 0.11 -5.68 -1.71
C VAL A 38 -0.05 -6.57 -0.47
N LEU A 39 0.31 -7.86 -0.56
CA LEU A 39 0.32 -8.75 0.61
C LEU A 39 1.33 -8.30 1.68
N ILE A 40 2.53 -7.90 1.28
CA ILE A 40 3.55 -7.37 2.21
C ILE A 40 3.05 -6.08 2.86
N LEU A 41 2.41 -5.19 2.09
CA LEU A 41 1.81 -3.95 2.59
C LEU A 41 0.76 -4.23 3.67
N ALA A 42 -0.10 -5.22 3.44
CA ALA A 42 -1.08 -5.65 4.43
C ALA A 42 -0.42 -6.10 5.74
N ARG A 43 0.69 -6.87 5.68
CA ARG A 43 1.44 -7.29 6.88
C ARG A 43 2.07 -6.12 7.63
N ILE A 44 2.57 -5.11 6.92
CA ILE A 44 3.09 -3.89 7.55
C ILE A 44 1.98 -3.15 8.31
N ARG A 45 0.77 -3.06 7.75
CA ARG A 45 -0.38 -2.40 8.39
C ARG A 45 -0.95 -3.18 9.57
N GLU A 46 -0.94 -4.52 9.48
CA GLU A 46 -1.23 -5.38 10.63
C GLU A 46 -0.21 -5.13 11.75
N PHE A 47 1.07 -4.98 11.42
CA PHE A 47 2.12 -4.66 12.39
C PHE A 47 1.93 -3.26 13.01
N GLN A 48 1.57 -2.23 12.23
CA GLN A 48 1.19 -0.92 12.76
C GLN A 48 0.05 -1.03 13.79
N THR A 49 -1.00 -1.80 13.47
CA THR A 49 -2.14 -2.02 14.37
C THR A 49 -1.69 -2.76 15.64
N TYR A 50 -0.79 -3.73 15.51
CA TYR A 50 -0.21 -4.45 16.63
C TYR A 50 0.56 -3.50 17.57
N GLU A 51 1.46 -2.67 17.03
CA GLU A 51 2.25 -1.71 17.81
C GLU A 51 1.37 -0.68 18.53
N GLN A 52 0.34 -0.14 17.87
CA GLN A 52 -0.65 0.72 18.52
C GLN A 52 -1.31 0.04 19.73
N ASN A 53 -1.65 -1.24 19.61
CA ASN A 53 -2.22 -2.00 20.73
C ASN A 53 -1.20 -2.23 21.85
N CYS A 54 0.08 -2.37 21.53
CA CYS A 54 1.16 -2.51 22.53
C CYS A 54 1.36 -1.21 23.31
N ILE A 55 1.41 -0.06 22.61
CA ILE A 55 1.51 1.29 23.20
C ILE A 55 0.40 1.54 24.22
N LEU A 56 -0.84 1.11 23.93
CA LEU A 56 -2.00 1.28 24.82
C LEU A 56 -1.98 0.36 26.05
N LYS A 57 -1.23 -0.74 26.04
CA LYS A 57 -1.27 -1.77 27.09
C LYS A 57 -0.26 -1.56 28.21
N SER A 58 0.88 -0.92 27.93
CA SER A 58 1.97 -0.80 28.90
C SER A 58 2.83 0.43 28.62
N GLU A 59 3.09 1.20 29.67
CA GLU A 59 4.06 2.30 29.63
C GLU A 59 5.51 1.79 29.59
N LYS A 60 5.74 0.57 30.11
CA LYS A 60 7.05 -0.08 30.01
C LYS A 60 7.31 -0.39 28.54
N ASP A 61 8.44 0.10 28.04
CA ASP A 61 8.93 -0.02 26.66
C ASP A 61 8.12 0.77 25.60
N ARG A 62 7.29 1.75 26.03
CA ARG A 62 6.45 2.57 25.13
C ARG A 62 7.25 3.25 24.01
N GLU A 63 8.39 3.85 24.34
CA GLU A 63 9.26 4.53 23.35
C GLU A 63 9.72 3.59 22.23
N THR A 64 10.02 2.32 22.57
CA THR A 64 10.39 1.31 21.57
C THR A 64 9.22 1.01 20.64
N HIS A 65 8.02 0.88 21.17
CA HIS A 65 6.81 0.62 20.39
C HIS A 65 6.41 1.81 19.51
N GLU A 66 6.54 3.03 20.02
CA GLU A 66 6.35 4.27 19.24
C GLU A 66 7.35 4.33 18.08
N TRP A 67 8.63 4.04 18.34
CA TRP A 67 9.64 3.99 17.28
C TRP A 67 9.35 2.90 16.24
N LEU A 68 8.94 1.69 16.65
CA LEU A 68 8.55 0.60 15.75
C LEU A 68 7.33 0.96 14.88
N TYR A 69 6.34 1.61 15.47
CA TYR A 69 5.17 2.12 14.76
C TYR A 69 5.56 3.15 13.69
N ASP A 70 6.44 4.11 14.04
CA ASP A 70 6.96 5.09 13.09
C ASP A 70 7.76 4.42 11.95
N GLN A 71 8.58 3.42 12.26
CA GLN A 71 9.28 2.65 11.22
C GLN A 71 8.30 1.93 10.30
N ALA A 72 7.21 1.38 10.85
CA ALA A 72 6.18 0.70 10.07
C ALA A 72 5.40 1.67 9.17
N ILE A 73 5.19 2.92 9.58
CA ILE A 73 4.63 3.98 8.71
C ILE A 73 5.58 4.27 7.55
N ASN A 74 6.88 4.43 7.83
CA ASN A 74 7.87 4.70 6.79
C ASN A 74 7.93 3.57 5.75
N LEU A 75 7.83 2.32 6.19
CA LEU A 75 7.77 1.16 5.31
C LEU A 75 6.51 1.14 4.44
N ASP A 76 5.34 1.51 4.99
CA ASP A 76 4.08 1.63 4.25
C ASP A 76 4.19 2.69 3.14
N GLN A 77 4.74 3.86 3.46
CA GLN A 77 4.97 4.92 2.48
C GLN A 77 5.90 4.47 1.35
N MET A 78 7.04 3.88 1.69
CA MET A 78 8.00 3.38 0.70
C MET A 78 7.40 2.30 -0.19
N LEU A 79 6.67 1.35 0.39
CA LEU A 79 6.05 0.27 -0.36
C LEU A 79 4.86 0.75 -1.20
N SER A 80 4.06 1.70 -0.69
CA SER A 80 2.99 2.37 -1.44
C SER A 80 3.55 3.05 -2.70
N ALA A 81 4.62 3.82 -2.57
CA ALA A 81 5.29 4.45 -3.71
C ALA A 81 5.83 3.42 -4.72
N THR A 82 6.43 2.33 -4.21
CA THR A 82 6.97 1.23 -5.04
C THR A 82 5.86 0.53 -5.83
N ILE A 83 4.72 0.25 -5.20
CA ILE A 83 3.57 -0.39 -5.86
C ILE A 83 3.01 0.49 -6.97
N ILE A 84 2.86 1.80 -6.73
CA ILE A 84 2.41 2.74 -7.77
C ILE A 84 3.41 2.80 -8.93
N GLN A 85 4.71 2.82 -8.64
CA GLN A 85 5.73 2.82 -9.68
C GLN A 85 5.68 1.55 -10.53
N LEU A 86 5.53 0.37 -9.90
CA LEU A 86 5.34 -0.87 -10.63
C LEU A 86 4.07 -0.82 -11.48
N ALA A 87 2.95 -0.36 -10.92
CA ALA A 87 1.69 -0.23 -11.64
C ALA A 87 1.80 0.67 -12.88
N ARG A 88 2.62 1.74 -12.81
CA ARG A 88 2.94 2.57 -13.99
C ARG A 88 3.79 1.84 -15.03
N LEU A 89 4.82 1.10 -14.59
CA LEU A 89 5.69 0.33 -15.50
C LEU A 89 4.91 -0.77 -16.25
N GLU A 90 3.91 -1.36 -15.58
CA GLU A 90 3.00 -2.36 -16.14
C GLU A 90 1.82 -1.74 -16.93
N GLY A 91 1.78 -0.41 -17.08
CA GLY A 91 0.71 0.29 -17.83
C GLY A 91 -0.67 0.26 -17.16
N MET A 92 -0.75 -0.07 -15.87
CA MET A 92 -1.99 -0.04 -15.08
C MET A 92 -2.39 1.36 -14.61
N VAL A 93 -1.42 2.27 -14.52
CA VAL A 93 -1.60 3.65 -14.04
C VAL A 93 -1.03 4.63 -15.06
N ASP A 94 -1.80 5.66 -15.42
CA ASP A 94 -1.39 6.71 -16.35
C ASP A 94 -0.57 7.84 -15.68
N SER A 95 -0.15 8.83 -16.47
CA SER A 95 0.59 10.00 -15.99
C SER A 95 -0.20 10.90 -15.04
N GLU A 96 -1.54 10.77 -15.04
CA GLU A 96 -2.46 11.55 -14.21
C GLU A 96 -2.83 10.79 -12.91
N ASN A 97 -2.13 9.70 -12.60
CA ASN A 97 -2.41 8.84 -11.44
C ASN A 97 -3.83 8.27 -11.45
N ARG A 98 -4.29 7.83 -12.63
CA ARG A 98 -5.57 7.13 -12.79
C ARG A 98 -5.32 5.70 -13.21
N ILE A 99 -6.18 4.81 -12.73
CA ILE A 99 -6.18 3.42 -13.16
C ILE A 99 -6.66 3.34 -14.62
N VAL A 100 -5.90 2.65 -15.47
CA VAL A 100 -6.22 2.45 -16.89
C VAL A 100 -7.00 1.14 -17.06
N GLU A 101 -8.06 1.16 -17.88
CA GLU A 101 -8.93 -0.01 -18.12
C GLU A 101 -8.35 -1.04 -19.11
N HIS A 102 -7.46 -0.59 -20.00
CA HIS A 102 -6.77 -1.43 -20.98
C HIS A 102 -5.27 -1.18 -20.88
N PRO A 103 -4.45 -2.17 -20.47
CA PRO A 103 -3.01 -2.02 -20.58
C PRO A 103 -2.68 -1.77 -22.04
N VAL A 104 -2.08 -0.62 -22.34
CA VAL A 104 -1.57 -0.35 -23.69
C VAL A 104 -0.51 -1.41 -23.93
N ALA A 105 -0.77 -2.33 -24.86
CA ALA A 105 0.20 -3.34 -25.25
C ALA A 105 1.46 -2.60 -25.71
N ASN A 106 2.57 -2.81 -24.99
CA ASN A 106 3.90 -2.46 -25.48
C ASN A 106 4.29 -3.42 -26.62
#